data_AF-A0A1A2RVW4-F1
#
_entry.id   AF-A0A1A2RVW4-F1
#
_cell.length_a   1.000
_cell.length_b   1.000
_cell.length_c   1.000
_cell.angle_alpha   90.00
_cell.angle_beta   90.00
_cell.angle_gamma   90.00
#
_symmetry.space_group_name_H-M   'P 1'
#
loop_
_entity.id
_entity.type
_entity.pdbx_description
1 polymer ?
#
loop_
_entity_poly.entity_id
_entity_poly.type
_entity_poly.pdbx_seq_one_letter_code
_entity_poly.pdbx_strand_id
1 'polypeptide(L)'
;MQQTQWQPHAAGIAGCGAAGVLMAIAAVTVVTDPPGRVLAGVAAAGLILFASVSWHARPKLAITPGGLALRGWFRTQELQQSDIKIIRIIEFRRYGRKVRLLEVETADGGLVLFSRWDLGTDPLEVLDVLTAAGYAGRQQG
;
A
#
# COMPACT_ATOMS: atom_id res chain seq x y z
N MET A 1 12.63 -12.89 -15.72
CA MET A 1 12.93 -11.53 -15.21
C MET A 1 12.36 -11.44 -13.81
N GLN A 2 13.18 -11.22 -12.78
CA GLN A 2 12.68 -11.12 -11.40
C GLN A 2 11.90 -9.81 -11.26
N GLN A 3 10.74 -9.86 -10.62
CA GLN A 3 9.92 -8.68 -10.36
C GLN A 3 10.63 -7.83 -9.29
N THR A 4 11.03 -6.61 -9.64
CA THR A 4 11.77 -5.70 -8.75
C THR A 4 10.93 -4.52 -8.25
N GLN A 5 9.66 -4.44 -8.68
CA GLN A 5 8.72 -3.40 -8.26
C GLN A 5 7.40 -4.02 -7.83
N TRP A 6 6.93 -3.60 -6.66
CA TRP A 6 5.64 -4.00 -6.10
C TRP A 6 4.79 -2.77 -5.89
N GLN A 7 3.55 -2.87 -6.36
CA GLN A 7 2.61 -1.76 -6.39
C GLN A 7 1.22 -2.29 -6.04
N PRO A 8 0.36 -1.46 -5.44
CA PRO A 8 -0.99 -1.87 -5.10
C PRO A 8 -1.78 -2.32 -6.33
N HIS A 9 -2.88 -3.07 -6.18
CA HIS A 9 -3.72 -3.40 -7.35
C HIS A 9 -4.39 -2.14 -7.92
N ALA A 10 -4.04 -1.74 -9.15
CA ALA A 10 -4.56 -0.53 -9.80
C ALA A 10 -6.08 -0.56 -9.97
N ALA A 11 -6.65 -1.75 -10.22
CA ALA A 11 -8.08 -1.96 -10.41
C ALA A 11 -8.92 -1.58 -9.19
N GLY A 12 -8.44 -1.86 -7.97
CA GLY A 12 -9.16 -1.53 -6.75
C GLY A 12 -9.23 -0.03 -6.46
N ILE A 13 -8.11 0.68 -6.69
CA ILE A 13 -8.05 2.13 -6.53
C ILE A 13 -8.87 2.84 -7.62
N ALA A 14 -8.77 2.36 -8.86
CA ALA A 14 -9.58 2.86 -9.97
C ALA A 14 -11.09 2.65 -9.71
N GLY A 15 -11.47 1.50 -9.13
CA GLY A 15 -12.85 1.22 -8.72
C GLY A 15 -13.37 2.20 -7.66
N CYS A 16 -12.59 2.49 -6.62
CA CYS A 16 -12.94 3.50 -5.61
C CYS A 16 -13.09 4.90 -6.22
N GLY A 17 -12.19 5.28 -7.13
CA GLY A 17 -12.27 6.55 -7.85
C GLY A 17 -13.54 6.65 -8.71
N ALA A 18 -13.85 5.61 -9.48
CA ALA A 18 -15.05 5.55 -10.31
C ALA A 18 -16.33 5.61 -9.47
N ALA A 19 -16.39 4.88 -8.35
CA ALA A 19 -17.50 4.93 -7.41
C ALA A 19 -17.68 6.33 -6.80
N GLY A 20 -16.58 7.00 -6.43
CA GLY A 20 -16.60 8.38 -5.94
C GLY A 20 -17.16 9.36 -6.98
N VAL A 21 -16.75 9.23 -8.25
CA VAL A 21 -17.27 10.07 -9.35
C VAL A 21 -18.76 9.81 -9.59
N LEU A 22 -19.18 8.55 -9.65
CA LEU A 22 -20.59 8.19 -9.81
C LEU A 22 -21.45 8.75 -8.66
N MET A 23 -20.94 8.67 -7.43
CA MET A 23 -21.60 9.23 -6.26
C MET A 23 -21.69 10.75 -6.31
N ALA A 24 -20.65 11.45 -6.80
CA ALA A 24 -20.67 12.89 -7.02
C ALA A 24 -21.73 13.29 -8.05
N ILE A 25 -21.82 12.54 -9.15
CA ILE A 25 -22.84 12.77 -10.19
C ILE A 25 -24.24 12.60 -9.59
N ALA A 26 -24.48 11.49 -8.88
CA ALA A 26 -25.78 11.22 -8.25
C ALA A 26 -26.17 12.28 -7.21
N ALA A 27 -25.20 12.80 -6.45
CA ALA A 27 -25.42 13.87 -5.48
C ALA A 27 -25.97 15.14 -6.15
N VAL A 28 -25.53 15.48 -7.37
CA VAL A 28 -25.96 16.70 -8.07
C VAL A 28 -27.23 16.46 -8.91
N THR A 29 -27.40 15.27 -9.49
CA THR A 29 -28.47 15.00 -10.46
C THR A 29 -29.70 14.31 -9.88
N VAL A 30 -29.53 13.43 -8.88
CA VAL A 30 -30.59 12.57 -8.36
C VAL A 30 -31.10 13.05 -7.01
N VAL A 31 -30.21 13.46 -6.12
CA VAL A 31 -30.61 13.93 -4.79
C VAL A 31 -31.25 15.31 -4.92
N THR A 32 -32.44 15.51 -4.36
CA THR A 32 -33.23 16.75 -4.50
C THR A 32 -33.26 17.58 -3.23
N ASP A 33 -33.04 16.95 -2.07
CA ASP A 33 -33.01 17.62 -0.79
C ASP A 33 -31.62 18.22 -0.48
N PRO A 34 -31.55 19.48 0.01
CA PRO A 34 -30.29 20.14 0.35
C PRO A 34 -29.37 19.34 1.30
N PRO A 35 -29.84 18.74 2.41
CA PRO A 35 -28.95 18.02 3.32
C PRO A 35 -28.38 16.72 2.72
N GLY A 36 -29.18 15.95 1.98
CA GLY A 36 -28.71 14.75 1.29
C GLY A 36 -27.64 15.04 0.25
N ARG A 37 -27.76 16.17 -0.48
CA ARG A 37 -26.73 16.61 -1.44
C ARG A 37 -25.40 16.89 -0.76
N VAL A 38 -25.43 17.57 0.39
CA VAL A 38 -24.22 17.89 1.16
C VAL A 38 -23.55 16.61 1.65
N LEU A 39 -24.31 15.68 2.24
CA LEU A 39 -23.78 14.42 2.74
C LEU A 39 -23.18 13.56 1.61
N ALA A 40 -23.90 13.43 0.49
CA ALA A 40 -23.42 12.67 -0.67
C ALA A 40 -22.19 13.31 -1.31
N GLY A 41 -22.15 14.65 -1.37
CA GLY A 41 -20.99 15.40 -1.85
C GLY A 41 -19.76 15.20 -0.99
N VAL A 42 -19.90 15.23 0.35
CA VAL A 42 -18.80 14.96 1.28
C VAL A 42 -18.29 13.52 1.14
N ALA A 43 -19.20 12.55 1.04
CA ALA A 43 -18.82 11.15 0.83
C ALA A 43 -18.08 10.94 -0.50
N ALA A 44 -18.57 11.54 -1.58
CA ALA A 44 -17.93 11.48 -2.89
C ALA A 44 -16.55 12.14 -2.88
N ALA A 45 -16.42 13.32 -2.27
CA ALA A 45 -15.13 14.00 -2.09
C ALA A 45 -14.16 13.14 -1.29
N GLY A 46 -14.60 12.52 -0.20
CA GLY A 46 -13.79 11.59 0.59
C GLY A 46 -13.29 10.40 -0.23
N LEU A 47 -14.15 9.79 -1.05
CA LEU A 47 -13.77 8.68 -1.93
C LEU A 47 -12.76 9.10 -3.02
N ILE A 48 -12.97 10.25 -3.65
CA ILE A 48 -12.06 10.78 -4.68
C ILE A 48 -10.70 11.10 -4.06
N LEU A 49 -10.69 11.74 -2.89
CA LEU A 49 -9.47 12.09 -2.19
C LEU A 49 -8.73 10.83 -1.73
N PHE A 50 -9.44 9.85 -1.17
CA PHE A 50 -8.88 8.55 -0.81
C PHE A 50 -8.26 7.83 -2.02
N ALA A 51 -8.95 7.80 -3.16
CA ALA A 51 -8.44 7.17 -4.39
C ALA A 51 -7.20 7.91 -4.92
N SER A 52 -7.25 9.24 -4.97
CA SER A 52 -6.16 10.09 -5.46
C SER A 52 -4.91 9.90 -4.61
N VAL A 53 -5.07 9.88 -3.28
CA VAL A 53 -3.91 9.71 -2.43
C VAL A 53 -3.38 8.27 -2.45
N SER A 54 -4.27 7.28 -2.49
CA SER A 54 -3.86 5.88 -2.67
C SER A 54 -3.10 5.66 -3.99
N TRP A 55 -3.39 6.49 -5.02
CA TRP A 55 -2.67 6.50 -6.28
C TRP A 55 -1.29 7.16 -6.18
N HIS A 56 -1.16 8.26 -5.43
CA HIS A 56 0.12 8.95 -5.22
C HIS A 56 1.15 8.12 -4.44
N ALA A 57 0.69 7.15 -3.64
CA ALA A 57 1.57 6.25 -2.90
C ALA A 57 2.20 5.13 -3.77
N ARG A 58 2.33 5.29 -5.09
CA ARG A 58 2.90 4.28 -6.02
C ARG A 58 4.26 4.71 -6.59
N PRO A 59 5.28 3.84 -6.69
CA PRO A 59 5.42 2.45 -6.23
C PRO A 59 5.83 2.32 -4.75
N LYS A 60 5.19 1.45 -3.96
CA LYS A 60 5.43 1.35 -2.50
C LYS A 60 6.74 0.67 -2.13
N LEU A 61 7.19 -0.28 -2.93
CA LEU A 61 8.42 -1.04 -2.71
C LEU A 61 9.09 -1.31 -4.05
N ALA A 62 10.34 -0.87 -4.22
CA ALA A 62 11.13 -1.18 -5.40
C ALA A 62 12.59 -1.45 -5.04
N ILE A 63 13.18 -2.46 -5.67
CA ILE A 63 14.62 -2.67 -5.64
C ILE A 63 15.22 -1.74 -6.69
N THR A 64 16.02 -0.79 -6.24
CA THR A 64 16.74 0.18 -7.08
C THR A 64 18.24 -0.07 -7.01
N PRO A 65 19.04 0.47 -7.96
CA PRO A 65 20.50 0.33 -7.91
C PRO A 65 21.14 0.91 -6.64
N GLY A 66 20.48 1.89 -5.99
CA GLY A 66 20.95 2.54 -4.77
C GLY A 66 20.47 1.87 -3.47
N GLY A 67 19.53 0.92 -3.54
CA GLY A 67 18.95 0.27 -2.37
C GLY A 67 17.47 -0.09 -2.53
N LEU A 68 16.81 -0.35 -1.41
CA LEU A 68 15.38 -0.65 -1.34
C LEU A 68 14.59 0.66 -1.18
N ALA A 69 13.90 1.07 -2.23
CA ALA A 69 13.07 2.26 -2.22
C ALA A 69 11.68 1.95 -1.62
N LEU A 70 11.39 2.56 -0.47
CA LEU A 70 10.07 2.59 0.16
C LEU A 70 9.40 3.92 -0.14
N ARG A 71 8.28 3.91 -0.87
CA ARG A 71 7.50 5.14 -1.08
C ARG A 71 6.39 5.23 -0.05
N GLY A 72 6.57 6.16 0.89
CA GLY A 72 5.52 6.59 1.80
C GLY A 72 4.58 7.59 1.13
N TRP A 73 3.58 8.04 1.91
CA TRP A 73 2.60 9.03 1.46
C TRP A 73 3.22 10.38 1.10
N PHE A 74 4.25 10.80 1.85
CA PHE A 74 4.86 12.14 1.71
C PHE A 74 6.33 12.11 1.29
N ARG A 75 7.04 10.99 1.48
CA ARG A 75 8.45 10.85 1.13
C ARG A 75 8.75 9.47 0.59
N THR A 76 9.65 9.42 -0.39
CA THR A 76 10.37 8.20 -0.76
C THR A 76 11.59 8.10 0.14
N GLN A 77 11.75 6.96 0.79
CA GLN A 77 12.96 6.62 1.55
C GLN A 77 13.70 5.53 0.79
N GLU A 78 14.94 5.78 0.40
CA GLU A 78 15.84 4.76 -0.13
C GLU A 78 16.62 4.19 1.04
N LEU A 79 16.40 2.92 1.35
CA LEU A 79 17.09 2.20 2.42
C LEU A 79 18.19 1.34 1.84
N GLN A 80 19.42 1.50 2.32
CA GLN A 80 20.48 0.55 2.04
C GLN A 80 20.32 -0.70 2.91
N GLN A 81 21.04 -1.78 2.58
CA GLN A 81 21.04 -3.00 3.40
C GLN A 81 21.50 -2.75 4.85
N SER A 82 22.33 -1.73 5.10
CA SER A 82 22.74 -1.31 6.44
C SER A 82 21.61 -0.72 7.27
N ASP A 83 20.65 -0.07 6.60
CA ASP A 83 19.59 0.69 7.23
C ASP A 83 18.39 -0.20 7.56
N ILE A 84 18.42 -1.46 7.12
CA ILE A 84 17.39 -2.46 7.36
C ILE A 84 17.82 -3.31 8.55
N LYS A 85 17.04 -3.22 9.62
CA LYS A 85 17.27 -3.99 10.84
C LYS A 85 16.72 -5.40 10.70
N ILE A 86 15.45 -5.52 10.28
CA ILE A 86 14.81 -6.82 10.08
C ILE A 86 13.68 -6.70 9.05
N ILE A 87 13.54 -7.74 8.23
CA ILE A 87 12.38 -7.95 7.35
C ILE A 87 11.75 -9.28 7.76
N ARG A 88 10.46 -9.28 8.11
CA ARG A 88 9.74 -10.48 8.53
C ARG A 88 8.32 -10.51 8.03
N ILE A 89 7.71 -11.70 8.07
CA ILE A 89 6.28 -11.87 7.86
C ILE A 89 5.60 -11.96 9.21
N ILE A 90 4.57 -11.14 9.39
CA ILE A 90 3.62 -11.30 10.48
C ILE A 90 2.32 -11.89 9.93
N GLU A 91 1.85 -12.96 10.57
CA GLU A 91 0.61 -13.65 10.20
C GLU A 91 -0.44 -13.45 11.30
N PHE A 92 -1.61 -12.94 10.90
CA PHE A 92 -2.77 -12.80 11.76
C PHE A 92 -3.88 -13.73 11.29
N ARG A 93 -4.58 -14.37 12.23
CA ARG A 93 -5.80 -15.13 11.93
C ARG A 93 -7.02 -14.31 12.33
N ARG A 94 -7.82 -13.88 11.35
CA ARG A 94 -9.04 -13.09 11.58
C ARG A 94 -10.23 -13.70 10.84
N TYR A 95 -11.30 -14.02 11.57
CA TYR A 95 -12.53 -14.64 11.03
C TYR A 95 -12.25 -15.88 10.16
N GLY A 96 -11.36 -16.76 10.62
CA GLY A 96 -10.98 -17.97 9.88
C GLY A 96 -10.08 -17.73 8.68
N ARG A 97 -9.77 -16.48 8.31
CA ARG A 97 -8.82 -16.13 7.25
C ARG A 97 -7.43 -15.84 7.82
N LYS A 98 -6.40 -16.31 7.13
CA LYS A 98 -5.01 -15.94 7.40
C LYS A 98 -4.70 -14.67 6.61
N VAL A 99 -4.22 -13.65 7.30
CA VAL A 99 -3.78 -12.38 6.72
C VAL A 99 -2.30 -12.25 7.00
N ARG A 100 -1.51 -12.05 5.96
CA ARG A 100 -0.06 -11.85 6.04
C ARG A 100 0.28 -10.40 5.77
N LEU A 101 1.24 -9.88 6.52
CA LEU A 101 1.86 -8.59 6.26
C LEU A 101 3.36 -8.77 6.26
N LEU A 102 4.03 -8.05 5.36
CA LEU A 102 5.48 -7.90 5.34
C LEU A 102 5.83 -6.71 6.22
N GLU A 103 6.63 -6.95 7.24
CA GLU A 103 7.13 -5.94 8.15
C GLU A 103 8.59 -5.64 7.81
N VAL A 104 8.92 -4.35 7.69
CA VAL A 104 10.27 -3.84 7.46
C VAL A 104 10.58 -2.87 8.60
N GLU A 105 11.54 -3.24 9.43
CA GLU A 105 12.06 -2.39 10.51
C GLU A 105 13.38 -1.77 10.05
N THR A 106 13.52 -0.46 10.21
CA THR A 106 14.73 0.29 9.90
C THR A 106 15.63 0.41 11.13
N ALA A 107 16.92 0.63 10.90
CA ALA A 107 17.92 0.82 11.97
C ALA A 107 17.58 2.03 12.85
N ASP A 108 16.95 3.06 12.28
CA ASP A 108 16.48 4.28 12.97
C ASP A 108 15.20 4.05 13.79
N GLY A 109 14.70 2.82 13.88
CA GLY A 109 13.47 2.47 14.61
C GLY A 109 12.18 2.74 13.84
N GLY A 110 12.26 3.01 12.54
CA GLY A 110 11.11 3.09 11.66
C GLY A 110 10.51 1.70 11.42
N LEU A 111 9.18 1.61 11.35
CA LEU A 111 8.48 0.36 11.08
C LEU A 111 7.45 0.57 9.98
N VAL A 112 7.56 -0.23 8.93
CA VAL A 112 6.64 -0.17 7.78
C VAL A 112 6.00 -1.53 7.58
N LEU A 113 4.68 -1.54 7.46
CA LEU A 113 3.88 -2.74 7.22
C LEU A 113 3.30 -2.68 5.82
N PHE A 114 3.53 -3.74 5.05
CA PHE A 114 2.96 -3.91 3.72
C PHE A 114 1.98 -5.07 3.71
N SER A 115 0.75 -4.79 3.31
CA SER A 115 -0.26 -5.81 3.09
C SER A 115 -0.22 -6.33 1.65
N ARG A 116 -0.96 -7.42 1.37
CA ARG A 116 -1.21 -7.88 -0.01
C ARG A 116 -1.79 -6.78 -0.91
N TRP A 117 -2.61 -5.90 -0.34
CA TRP A 117 -3.19 -4.78 -1.09
C TRP A 117 -2.10 -3.82 -1.58
N ASP A 118 -1.05 -3.61 -0.77
CA ASP A 118 0.02 -2.65 -1.02
C ASP A 118 1.07 -3.17 -2.00
N LEU A 119 1.37 -4.46 -1.94
CA LEU A 119 2.38 -5.11 -2.77
C LEU A 119 1.81 -5.63 -4.10
N GLY A 120 0.50 -5.83 -4.18
CA GLY A 120 -0.17 -6.41 -5.35
C GLY A 120 0.06 -7.92 -5.53
N THR A 121 0.88 -8.54 -4.68
CA THR A 121 1.09 -10.00 -4.62
C THR A 121 1.16 -10.49 -3.17
N ASP A 122 1.30 -11.81 -2.95
CA ASP A 122 1.49 -12.39 -1.62
C ASP A 122 2.77 -11.82 -0.98
N PRO A 123 2.68 -11.20 0.21
CA PRO A 123 3.85 -10.75 0.97
C PRO A 123 4.97 -11.80 1.12
N LEU A 124 4.64 -13.09 1.15
CA LEU A 124 5.63 -14.15 1.24
C LEU A 124 6.52 -14.23 -0.01
N GLU A 125 5.92 -14.11 -1.21
CA GLU A 125 6.68 -14.09 -2.48
C GLU A 125 7.63 -12.89 -2.54
N VAL A 126 7.20 -11.75 -1.99
CA VAL A 126 8.04 -10.55 -1.88
C VAL A 126 9.20 -10.79 -0.92
N LEU A 127 8.96 -11.42 0.23
CA LEU A 127 10.01 -11.79 1.16
C LEU A 127 11.04 -12.72 0.51
N ASP A 128 10.59 -13.70 -0.28
CA ASP A 128 11.48 -14.63 -0.97
C ASP A 128 12.40 -13.90 -1.97
N VAL A 129 11.85 -12.94 -2.74
CA VAL A 129 12.65 -12.11 -3.65
C VAL A 129 13.62 -11.20 -2.89
N LEU A 130 13.19 -10.59 -1.77
CA LEU A 130 14.06 -9.77 -0.94
C LEU A 130 15.19 -10.59 -0.29
N THR A 131 14.89 -11.82 0.10
CA THR A 131 15.88 -12.77 0.65
C THR A 131 16.89 -13.16 -0.43
N ALA A 132 16.42 -13.49 -1.63
CA ALA A 132 17.29 -13.79 -2.77
C ALA A 132 18.18 -12.59 -3.17
N ALA A 133 17.70 -11.36 -2.97
CA ALA A 133 18.45 -10.12 -3.19
C ALA A 133 19.35 -9.71 -2.00
N GLY A 134 19.38 -10.50 -0.92
CA GLY A 134 20.25 -10.28 0.25
C GLY A 134 19.75 -9.23 1.25
N TYR A 135 18.50 -8.78 1.13
CA TYR A 135 17.87 -7.82 2.06
C TYR A 135 17.23 -8.48 3.29
N ALA A 136 16.90 -9.77 3.19
CA ALA A 136 16.29 -10.55 4.27
C ALA A 136 17.08 -11.85 4.54
N GLY A 137 16.92 -12.44 5.73
CA GLY A 137 17.57 -13.72 6.08
C GLY A 137 18.68 -13.67 7.12
N ARG A 138 18.99 -12.49 7.71
CA ARG A 138 19.88 -12.44 8.88
C ARG A 138 19.11 -12.89 10.12
N GLN A 139 19.02 -14.20 10.35
CA GLN A 139 18.56 -14.75 11.62
C GLN A 139 19.48 -14.21 12.73
N GLN A 140 18.95 -13.35 13.59
CA GLN A 140 19.54 -13.20 14.92
C GLN A 140 19.02 -14.39 15.74
N GLY A 141 19.93 -15.32 16.02
CA GLY A 141 19.72 -16.38 17.00
C GLY A 141 19.60 -15.84 18.41
#